data_AF-A0A4Q3SNT4-F1
#
_entry.id   AF-A0A4Q3SNT4-F1
#
_cell.length_a   1.000
_cell.length_b   1.000
_cell.length_c   1.000
_cell.angle_alpha   90.00
_cell.angle_beta   90.00
_cell.angle_gamma   90.00
#
_symmetry.space_group_name_H-M   'P 1'
#
loop_
_entity.id
_entity.type
_entity.pdbx_description
1 polymer ?
#
loop_
_entity_poly.entity_id
_entity_poly.type
_entity_poly.pdbx_seq_one_letter_code
_entity_poly.pdbx_strand_id
1 'polypeptide(L)'
;YSLADFGAPSKQAVSENFFNFFKGKDLSSSEVIWGKMFLKDVGARNQMNLINGTNGFVMYGCNAPTASLADAFQMEDGSEFSSHYQVDGGGFYRNISSKYSSANMYYNREPRFYAEILYDSAIWQPRYADLAGRDPLGIYDRRTRITISGGAEQSKIYGIDTRQGPVDGDDGTYTGYTFKKYMDDKVYGTETNNNDNAWLEFRYAEVLLNYAEACIALGENTTATTYINMVRNRSALPDFTGTLTKALRYERRIEFVYEDVRFYDIRRWKILNETLTDAKGVDIIETKNLDNNTVTTTWRQIQVQTRGSSDKKLYWVPIPIDELNRAPQLVQNPGY
;
A
#
# COMPACT_ATOMS: atom_id res chain seq x y z
N TYR A 1 22.44 1.61 16.14
CA TYR A 1 21.27 1.31 15.31
C TYR A 1 21.71 0.44 14.14
N SER A 2 20.86 -0.49 13.71
CA SER A 2 21.09 -1.37 12.57
C SER A 2 19.76 -1.63 11.86
N LEU A 3 19.79 -2.07 10.61
CA LEU A 3 18.57 -2.57 10.00
C LEU A 3 18.13 -3.85 10.73
N ALA A 4 16.82 -4.04 10.87
CA ALA A 4 16.23 -5.30 11.27
C ALA A 4 16.53 -6.36 10.19
N ASP A 5 16.72 -7.61 10.59
CA ASP A 5 16.84 -8.72 9.66
C ASP A 5 15.45 -9.32 9.42
N PHE A 6 15.03 -9.38 8.16
CA PHE A 6 13.76 -9.97 7.76
C PHE A 6 13.89 -11.40 7.20
N GLY A 7 15.08 -11.99 7.20
CA GLY A 7 15.27 -13.40 6.81
C GLY A 7 15.44 -13.60 5.30
N ALA A 8 16.11 -12.67 4.62
CA ALA A 8 16.45 -12.80 3.21
C ALA A 8 17.39 -14.02 2.97
N PRO A 9 17.26 -14.75 1.82
CA PRO A 9 16.42 -14.44 0.66
C PRO A 9 15.02 -15.11 0.68
N SER A 10 14.55 -15.67 1.81
CA SER A 10 13.21 -16.27 1.89
C SER A 10 12.14 -15.19 1.76
N LYS A 11 11.61 -14.97 0.56
CA LYS A 11 10.67 -13.87 0.24
C LYS A 11 9.41 -13.88 1.10
N GLN A 12 8.88 -15.07 1.39
CA GLN A 12 7.74 -15.22 2.29
C GLN A 12 8.12 -14.80 3.72
N ALA A 13 9.24 -15.29 4.25
CA ALA A 13 9.69 -14.92 5.58
C ALA A 13 10.00 -13.41 5.66
N VAL A 14 10.57 -12.82 4.61
CA VAL A 14 10.80 -11.37 4.52
C VAL A 14 9.50 -10.61 4.59
N SER A 15 8.47 -11.01 3.84
CA SER A 15 7.15 -10.38 3.91
C SER A 15 6.56 -10.49 5.32
N GLU A 16 6.60 -11.68 5.92
CA GLU A 16 6.04 -11.93 7.25
C GLU A 16 6.78 -11.14 8.34
N ASN A 17 8.11 -11.14 8.32
CA ASN A 17 8.94 -10.42 9.28
C ASN A 17 8.84 -8.90 9.11
N PHE A 18 8.76 -8.40 7.87
CA PHE A 18 8.50 -6.98 7.61
C PHE A 18 7.13 -6.58 8.18
N PHE A 19 6.07 -7.37 7.93
CA PHE A 19 4.75 -7.12 8.52
C PHE A 19 4.79 -7.14 10.05
N ASN A 20 5.44 -8.16 10.64
CA ASN A 20 5.56 -8.30 12.09
C ASN A 20 6.38 -7.18 12.75
N PHE A 21 7.36 -6.61 12.06
CA PHE A 21 8.14 -5.48 12.56
C PHE A 21 7.23 -4.28 12.91
N PHE A 22 6.23 -3.99 12.07
CA PHE A 22 5.28 -2.90 12.31
C PHE A 22 4.14 -3.26 13.30
N LYS A 23 4.11 -4.51 13.77
CA LYS A 23 3.25 -4.96 14.87
C LYS A 23 3.95 -4.90 16.24
N GLY A 24 5.23 -4.52 16.27
CA GLY A 24 5.98 -4.35 17.52
C GLY A 24 5.26 -3.38 18.47
N LYS A 25 5.16 -3.74 19.75
CA LYS A 25 4.44 -2.96 20.78
C LYS A 25 5.33 -1.98 21.55
N ASP A 26 6.63 -2.06 21.31
CA ASP A 26 7.66 -1.25 21.93
C ASP A 26 8.65 -0.72 20.89
N LEU A 27 9.66 0.01 21.36
CA LEU A 27 10.70 0.64 20.53
C LEU A 27 12.05 -0.06 20.69
N SER A 28 12.06 -1.35 21.07
CA SER A 28 13.30 -2.08 21.43
C SER A 28 14.15 -2.50 20.24
N SER A 29 13.56 -2.56 19.02
CA SER A 29 14.31 -2.92 17.82
C SER A 29 15.43 -1.93 17.54
N SER A 30 16.61 -2.45 17.15
CA SER A 30 17.77 -1.63 16.80
C SER A 30 17.58 -0.79 15.54
N GLU A 31 16.52 -1.03 14.76
CA GLU A 31 16.12 -0.19 13.64
C GLU A 31 15.30 1.01 14.09
N VAL A 32 14.62 0.95 15.24
CA VAL A 32 13.77 2.05 15.73
C VAL A 32 14.62 3.09 16.44
N ILE A 33 14.59 4.33 15.95
CA ILE A 33 15.29 5.46 16.55
C ILE A 33 14.32 6.29 17.41
N TRP A 34 13.13 6.56 16.88
CA TRP A 34 12.08 7.29 17.58
C TRP A 34 10.69 6.81 17.15
N GLY A 35 9.75 6.86 18.09
CA GLY A 35 8.37 6.43 17.86
C GLY A 35 7.48 6.69 19.07
N LYS A 36 6.20 6.33 18.92
CA LYS A 36 5.15 6.48 19.92
C LYS A 36 4.57 5.12 20.28
N MET A 37 4.64 4.77 21.56
CA MET A 37 3.98 3.57 22.10
C MET A 37 2.52 3.87 22.45
N PHE A 38 1.66 2.86 22.31
CA PHE A 38 0.24 2.95 22.65
C PHE A 38 -0.08 2.00 23.81
N LEU A 39 0.09 2.52 25.02
CA LEU A 39 -0.18 1.77 26.25
C LEU A 39 -1.67 1.87 26.59
N LYS A 40 -2.35 0.72 26.59
CA LYS A 40 -3.79 0.62 26.88
C LYS A 40 -4.12 1.09 28.30
N ASP A 41 -3.23 0.83 29.27
CA ASP A 41 -3.42 1.15 30.68
C ASP A 41 -3.48 2.65 30.98
N VAL A 42 -2.94 3.50 30.09
CA VAL A 42 -3.00 4.97 30.22
C VAL A 42 -4.01 5.60 29.25
N GLY A 43 -4.88 4.78 28.64
CA GLY A 43 -5.94 5.24 27.75
C GLY A 43 -5.49 5.64 26.34
N ALA A 44 -4.25 5.33 25.94
CA ALA A 44 -3.79 5.60 24.59
C ALA A 44 -4.56 4.73 23.59
N ARG A 45 -5.05 5.34 22.50
CA ARG A 45 -5.81 4.66 21.45
C ARG A 45 -4.99 4.59 20.17
N ASN A 46 -4.75 3.37 19.69
CA ASN A 46 -4.28 3.10 18.34
C ASN A 46 -5.42 2.39 17.58
N GLN A 47 -5.98 3.05 16.56
CA GLN A 47 -7.16 2.57 15.83
C GLN A 47 -6.81 2.13 14.41
N MET A 48 -5.57 1.72 14.15
CA MET A 48 -5.13 1.40 12.78
C MET A 48 -5.96 0.31 12.11
N ASN A 49 -6.38 -0.75 12.83
CA ASN A 49 -7.30 -1.74 12.28
C ASN A 49 -8.69 -1.15 12.00
N LEU A 50 -9.27 -0.40 12.94
CA LEU A 50 -10.61 0.17 12.76
C LEU A 50 -10.65 1.15 11.57
N ILE A 51 -9.64 2.01 11.44
CA ILE A 51 -9.59 3.05 10.40
C ILE A 51 -9.28 2.44 9.03
N ASN A 52 -8.35 1.50 8.94
CA ASN A 52 -7.87 1.00 7.65
C ASN A 52 -8.53 -0.30 7.21
N GLY A 53 -8.93 -1.14 8.16
CA GLY A 53 -9.42 -2.46 7.84
C GLY A 53 -10.75 -2.41 7.09
N THR A 54 -11.17 -3.57 6.61
CA THR A 54 -12.15 -3.63 5.53
C THR A 54 -13.57 -3.71 6.08
N ASN A 55 -14.52 -3.16 5.33
CA ASN A 55 -15.93 -3.14 5.71
C ASN A 55 -16.52 -4.54 5.98
N GLY A 56 -16.01 -5.59 5.36
CA GLY A 56 -16.39 -6.97 5.66
C GLY A 56 -16.00 -7.46 7.07
N PHE A 57 -15.21 -6.69 7.80
CA PHE A 57 -14.92 -6.86 9.24
C PHE A 57 -15.48 -5.70 10.08
N VAL A 58 -16.44 -4.92 9.56
CA VAL A 58 -17.08 -3.80 10.26
C VAL A 58 -16.07 -2.70 10.63
N MET A 59 -15.13 -2.43 9.73
CA MET A 59 -14.08 -1.40 9.83
C MET A 59 -14.22 -0.41 8.66
N TYR A 60 -13.53 0.74 8.72
CA TYR A 60 -13.88 1.94 7.94
C TYR A 60 -13.21 2.10 6.57
N GLY A 61 -12.22 1.28 6.23
CA GLY A 61 -11.56 1.31 4.90
C GLY A 61 -11.03 2.68 4.45
N CYS A 62 -10.69 3.58 5.38
CA CYS A 62 -10.47 5.01 5.12
C CYS A 62 -9.24 5.28 4.24
N ASN A 63 -8.15 4.54 4.44
CA ASN A 63 -6.91 4.74 3.70
C ASN A 63 -6.73 3.62 2.66
N ALA A 64 -7.01 3.96 1.40
CA ALA A 64 -7.00 3.02 0.30
C ALA A 64 -5.79 3.29 -0.64
N PRO A 65 -4.79 2.40 -0.71
CA PRO A 65 -3.71 2.49 -1.69
C PRO A 65 -4.27 2.61 -3.11
N THR A 66 -3.73 3.52 -3.92
CA THR A 66 -4.11 3.59 -5.33
C THR A 66 -3.50 2.43 -6.12
N ALA A 67 -4.11 2.03 -7.23
CA ALA A 67 -3.53 1.07 -8.16
C ALA A 67 -2.13 1.53 -8.65
N SER A 68 -1.91 2.83 -8.84
CA SER A 68 -0.58 3.37 -9.19
C SER A 68 0.48 3.24 -8.09
N LEU A 69 0.08 3.04 -6.83
CA LEU A 69 0.99 2.65 -5.76
C LEU A 69 1.20 1.14 -5.76
N ALA A 70 0.12 0.35 -5.89
CA ALA A 70 0.21 -1.10 -6.00
C ALA A 70 1.14 -1.50 -7.17
N ASP A 71 0.98 -0.89 -8.35
CA ASP A 71 1.80 -1.12 -9.56
C ASP A 71 3.25 -0.61 -9.41
N ALA A 72 3.54 0.22 -8.41
CA ALA A 72 4.90 0.73 -8.20
C ALA A 72 5.80 -0.27 -7.47
N PHE A 73 5.23 -1.26 -6.77
CA PHE A 73 6.01 -2.36 -6.22
C PHE A 73 6.57 -3.21 -7.36
N GLN A 74 7.87 -3.48 -7.33
CA GLN A 74 8.52 -4.34 -8.32
C GLN A 74 8.05 -5.79 -8.21
N MET A 75 8.42 -6.57 -9.21
CA MET A 75 8.37 -8.02 -9.13
C MET A 75 9.45 -8.53 -8.16
N GLU A 76 9.31 -9.77 -7.76
CA GLU A 76 10.19 -10.44 -6.80
C GLU A 76 11.65 -10.59 -7.23
N ASP A 77 11.96 -10.30 -8.50
CA ASP A 77 13.31 -10.27 -9.06
C ASP A 77 13.84 -8.84 -9.24
N GLY A 78 13.13 -7.84 -8.72
CA GLY A 78 13.48 -6.43 -8.82
C GLY A 78 13.15 -5.77 -10.16
N SER A 79 12.53 -6.48 -11.11
CA SER A 79 12.04 -5.89 -12.36
C SER A 79 10.78 -5.06 -12.14
N GLU A 80 10.58 -4.06 -12.98
CA GLU A 80 9.41 -3.18 -12.91
C GLU A 80 8.13 -3.97 -13.24
N PHE A 81 7.06 -3.78 -12.45
CA PHE A 81 5.76 -4.42 -12.70
C PHE A 81 5.25 -4.19 -14.13
N SER A 82 5.46 -2.98 -14.66
CA SER A 82 5.04 -2.59 -16.03
C SER A 82 5.74 -3.35 -17.16
N SER A 83 6.87 -4.02 -16.86
CA SER A 83 7.55 -4.92 -17.81
C SER A 83 6.86 -6.29 -17.92
N HIS A 84 5.93 -6.58 -17.02
CA HIS A 84 5.25 -7.88 -16.92
C HIS A 84 3.73 -7.76 -17.04
N TYR A 85 3.14 -6.65 -16.59
CA TYR A 85 1.71 -6.40 -16.67
C TYR A 85 1.43 -5.02 -17.25
N GLN A 86 0.48 -4.95 -18.19
CA GLN A 86 0.03 -3.71 -18.81
C GLN A 86 -1.48 -3.65 -18.86
N VAL A 87 -2.01 -2.43 -18.85
CA VAL A 87 -3.45 -2.18 -18.99
C VAL A 87 -3.78 -2.07 -20.48
N ASP A 88 -4.67 -2.92 -20.98
CA ASP A 88 -5.12 -2.90 -22.38
C ASP A 88 -6.12 -1.76 -22.66
N GLY A 89 -6.55 -1.61 -23.93
CA GLY A 89 -7.51 -0.59 -24.33
C GLY A 89 -8.89 -0.70 -23.67
N GLY A 90 -9.23 -1.85 -23.08
CA GLY A 90 -10.45 -2.04 -22.28
C GLY A 90 -10.29 -1.72 -20.80
N GLY A 91 -9.07 -1.35 -20.37
CA GLY A 91 -8.74 -1.10 -18.98
C GLY A 91 -8.36 -2.36 -18.20
N PHE A 92 -8.13 -3.51 -18.86
CA PHE A 92 -7.81 -4.75 -18.16
C PHE A 92 -6.30 -4.95 -18.04
N TYR A 93 -5.85 -5.36 -16.85
CA TYR A 93 -4.49 -5.82 -16.67
C TYR A 93 -4.27 -7.13 -17.45
N ARG A 94 -3.22 -7.15 -18.28
CA ARG A 94 -2.77 -8.27 -19.09
C ARG A 94 -1.34 -8.62 -18.73
N ASN A 95 -1.10 -9.90 -18.50
CA ASN A 95 0.25 -10.41 -18.37
C ASN A 95 0.90 -10.48 -19.77
N ILE A 96 2.01 -9.77 -19.94
CA ILE A 96 2.86 -9.74 -21.14
C ILE A 96 4.26 -10.32 -20.88
N SER A 97 4.46 -10.85 -19.68
CA SER A 97 5.73 -11.38 -19.20
C SER A 97 6.17 -12.63 -19.95
N SER A 98 7.44 -12.67 -20.32
CA SER A 98 8.11 -13.91 -20.76
C SER A 98 8.55 -14.81 -19.60
N LYS A 99 8.55 -14.29 -18.37
CA LYS A 99 9.09 -14.96 -17.16
C LYS A 99 8.02 -15.49 -16.22
N TYR A 100 6.92 -14.77 -16.09
CA TYR A 100 5.84 -15.05 -15.14
C TYR A 100 4.59 -15.43 -15.93
N SER A 101 3.98 -16.58 -15.65
CA SER A 101 2.84 -17.09 -16.44
C SER A 101 1.46 -16.74 -15.85
N SER A 102 1.39 -16.30 -14.59
CA SER A 102 0.11 -16.06 -13.91
C SER A 102 -0.63 -14.87 -14.50
N ALA A 103 -1.92 -15.02 -14.82
CA ALA A 103 -2.75 -13.88 -15.21
C ALA A 103 -3.04 -12.94 -14.03
N ASN A 104 -2.92 -13.43 -12.79
CA ASN A 104 -3.19 -12.66 -11.59
C ASN A 104 -1.97 -11.81 -11.20
N MET A 105 -2.14 -10.49 -11.29
CA MET A 105 -1.11 -9.47 -11.07
C MET A 105 -0.60 -9.35 -9.63
N TYR A 106 -1.17 -10.10 -8.68
CA TYR A 106 -0.71 -10.15 -7.30
C TYR A 106 0.33 -11.25 -7.05
N TYR A 107 0.63 -12.09 -8.04
CA TYR A 107 1.70 -13.09 -7.89
C TYR A 107 3.07 -12.53 -8.24
N ASN A 108 4.10 -13.08 -7.58
CA ASN A 108 5.52 -12.81 -7.83
C ASN A 108 5.91 -11.34 -7.63
N ARG A 109 5.27 -10.66 -6.68
CA ARG A 109 5.61 -9.28 -6.28
C ARG A 109 6.76 -9.30 -5.28
N GLU A 110 7.44 -8.18 -5.11
CA GLU A 110 8.43 -8.06 -4.03
C GLU A 110 7.80 -8.29 -2.64
N PRO A 111 8.57 -8.77 -1.64
CA PRO A 111 8.04 -9.09 -0.31
C PRO A 111 7.26 -7.95 0.36
N ARG A 112 7.69 -6.70 0.17
CA ARG A 112 7.04 -5.54 0.79
C ARG A 112 5.61 -5.32 0.29
N PHE A 113 5.29 -5.69 -0.96
CA PHE A 113 3.91 -5.64 -1.45
C PHE A 113 2.96 -6.45 -0.55
N TYR A 114 3.36 -7.68 -0.20
CA TYR A 114 2.58 -8.60 0.62
C TYR A 114 2.53 -8.22 2.12
N ALA A 115 3.54 -7.47 2.58
CA ALA A 115 3.62 -6.97 3.95
C ALA A 115 2.80 -5.68 4.15
N GLU A 116 2.71 -4.85 3.12
CA GLU A 116 2.22 -3.47 3.23
C GLU A 116 0.85 -3.23 2.61
N ILE A 117 0.44 -4.05 1.64
CA ILE A 117 -0.82 -3.90 0.91
C ILE A 117 -1.70 -5.12 1.17
N LEU A 118 -2.95 -4.88 1.57
CA LEU A 118 -4.00 -5.89 1.51
C LEU A 118 -4.68 -5.81 0.14
N TYR A 119 -4.63 -6.92 -0.58
CA TYR A 119 -5.13 -7.08 -1.96
C TYR A 119 -6.07 -8.29 -2.03
N ASP A 120 -6.80 -8.42 -3.13
CA ASP A 120 -7.78 -9.49 -3.29
C ASP A 120 -7.22 -10.88 -3.01
N SER A 121 -7.98 -11.67 -2.26
CA SER A 121 -7.64 -13.03 -1.84
C SER A 121 -6.45 -13.16 -0.87
N ALA A 122 -5.87 -12.05 -0.38
CA ALA A 122 -4.90 -12.11 0.71
C ALA A 122 -5.59 -12.60 1.99
N ILE A 123 -5.00 -13.58 2.67
CA ILE A 123 -5.46 -14.01 4.01
C ILE A 123 -5.26 -12.84 4.99
N TRP A 124 -6.31 -12.50 5.73
CA TRP A 124 -6.32 -11.40 6.68
C TRP A 124 -6.67 -11.85 8.09
N GLN A 125 -7.97 -12.04 8.37
CA GLN A 125 -8.49 -12.32 9.70
C GLN A 125 -9.66 -13.29 9.62
N PRO A 126 -9.87 -14.17 10.63
CA PRO A 126 -11.08 -14.97 10.69
C PRO A 126 -12.33 -14.08 10.64
N ARG A 127 -13.32 -14.48 9.84
CA ARG A 127 -14.60 -13.77 9.75
C ARG A 127 -15.41 -13.90 11.04
N TYR A 128 -16.26 -12.90 11.29
CA TYR A 128 -17.35 -13.05 12.24
C TYR A 128 -18.28 -14.21 11.84
N ALA A 129 -18.98 -14.76 12.82
CA ALA A 129 -19.71 -16.03 12.68
C ALA A 129 -20.74 -16.04 11.54
N ASP A 130 -21.36 -14.89 11.27
CA ASP A 130 -22.34 -14.68 10.20
C ASP A 130 -21.72 -14.77 8.79
N LEU A 131 -20.43 -14.48 8.64
CA LEU A 131 -19.70 -14.51 7.38
C LEU A 131 -18.71 -15.69 7.26
N ALA A 132 -18.42 -16.39 8.36
CA ALA A 132 -17.47 -17.52 8.38
C ALA A 132 -17.88 -18.69 7.47
N GLY A 133 -19.17 -18.94 7.28
CA GLY A 133 -19.65 -19.95 6.33
C GLY A 133 -19.42 -19.55 4.87
N ARG A 134 -19.36 -18.25 4.58
CA ARG A 134 -19.17 -17.70 3.24
C ARG A 134 -17.69 -17.55 2.89
N ASP A 135 -16.87 -17.16 3.87
CA ASP A 135 -15.42 -17.06 3.77
C ASP A 135 -14.76 -17.70 5.00
N PRO A 136 -14.51 -19.02 4.96
CA PRO A 136 -13.90 -19.74 6.07
C PRO A 136 -12.39 -19.46 6.22
N LEU A 137 -11.76 -18.85 5.22
CA LEU A 137 -10.32 -18.56 5.21
C LEU A 137 -10.01 -17.17 5.74
N GLY A 138 -10.99 -16.26 5.75
CA GLY A 138 -10.78 -14.90 6.23
C GLY A 138 -9.93 -14.07 5.27
N ILE A 139 -10.19 -14.19 3.97
CA ILE A 139 -9.48 -13.45 2.93
C ILE A 139 -10.06 -12.06 2.75
N TYR A 140 -9.29 -11.12 2.19
CA TYR A 140 -9.86 -9.89 1.64
C TYR A 140 -10.59 -10.20 0.32
N ASP A 141 -11.92 -10.33 0.38
CA ASP A 141 -12.78 -10.77 -0.72
C ASP A 141 -13.28 -9.58 -1.56
N ARG A 142 -12.57 -9.29 -2.65
CA ARG A 142 -12.88 -8.18 -3.56
C ARG A 142 -13.52 -8.63 -4.87
N ARG A 143 -13.76 -9.93 -5.05
CA ARG A 143 -14.31 -10.47 -6.30
C ARG A 143 -15.82 -10.38 -6.35
N THR A 144 -16.32 -9.71 -7.37
CA THR A 144 -17.70 -9.93 -7.82
C THR A 144 -17.75 -11.22 -8.63
N ARG A 145 -18.54 -12.19 -8.18
CA ARG A 145 -18.69 -13.51 -8.81
C ARG A 145 -19.95 -13.52 -9.67
N ILE A 146 -19.80 -13.79 -10.96
CA ILE A 146 -20.88 -13.84 -11.95
C ILE A 146 -20.97 -15.28 -12.47
N THR A 147 -22.19 -15.82 -12.55
CA THR A 147 -22.45 -17.09 -13.25
C THR A 147 -23.20 -16.81 -14.54
N ILE A 148 -22.75 -17.38 -15.65
CA ILE A 148 -23.36 -17.23 -16.99
C ILE A 148 -23.78 -18.59 -17.51
N SER A 149 -24.95 -18.64 -18.15
CA SER A 149 -25.40 -19.77 -18.98
C SER A 149 -26.31 -19.26 -20.11
N GLY A 150 -26.26 -19.92 -21.27
CA GLY A 150 -26.93 -19.47 -22.49
C GLY A 150 -26.47 -18.08 -22.94
N GLY A 151 -25.22 -17.69 -22.62
CA GLY A 151 -24.71 -16.33 -22.86
C GLY A 151 -25.35 -15.22 -21.99
N ALA A 152 -26.16 -15.55 -20.98
CA ALA A 152 -26.81 -14.59 -20.09
C ALA A 152 -26.34 -14.74 -18.63
N GLU A 153 -26.24 -13.62 -17.91
CA GLU A 153 -25.99 -13.60 -16.46
C GLU A 153 -27.15 -14.26 -15.71
N GLN A 154 -26.84 -15.32 -14.96
CA GLN A 154 -27.79 -16.08 -14.13
C GLN A 154 -27.75 -15.61 -12.68
N SER A 155 -26.57 -15.23 -12.18
CA SER A 155 -26.40 -14.74 -10.82
C SER A 155 -25.20 -13.81 -10.71
N LYS A 156 -25.28 -12.84 -9.79
CA LYS A 156 -24.18 -11.97 -9.39
C LYS A 156 -24.09 -11.91 -7.87
N ILE A 157 -22.92 -12.20 -7.34
CA ILE A 157 -22.62 -12.17 -5.90
C ILE A 157 -21.41 -11.27 -5.70
N TYR A 158 -21.61 -10.13 -5.06
CA TYR A 158 -20.54 -9.17 -4.75
C TYR A 158 -19.61 -9.71 -3.67
N GLY A 159 -18.31 -9.44 -3.75
CA GLY A 159 -17.36 -9.83 -2.71
C GLY A 159 -17.70 -9.20 -1.35
N ILE A 160 -17.36 -9.88 -0.26
CA ILE A 160 -17.72 -9.44 1.10
C ILE A 160 -17.19 -8.02 1.38
N ASP A 161 -15.95 -7.74 1.00
CA ASP A 161 -15.28 -6.48 1.29
C ASP A 161 -15.41 -5.45 0.15
N THR A 162 -16.46 -5.58 -0.66
CA THR A 162 -16.82 -4.61 -1.70
C THR A 162 -17.83 -3.59 -1.17
N ARG A 163 -17.95 -2.44 -1.83
CA ARG A 163 -18.97 -1.44 -1.50
C ARG A 163 -20.40 -1.92 -1.78
N GLN A 164 -20.55 -2.99 -2.55
CA GLN A 164 -21.81 -3.69 -2.83
C GLN A 164 -21.91 -5.02 -2.06
N GLY A 165 -20.98 -5.25 -1.12
CA GLY A 165 -20.97 -6.41 -0.26
C GLY A 165 -22.15 -6.42 0.72
N PRO A 166 -22.32 -7.50 1.49
CA PRO A 166 -23.46 -7.69 2.38
C PRO A 166 -23.37 -6.91 3.71
N VAL A 167 -22.24 -6.24 3.97
CA VAL A 167 -21.99 -5.49 5.21
C VAL A 167 -22.22 -3.99 4.95
N ASP A 168 -21.35 -3.10 5.44
CA ASP A 168 -21.48 -1.67 5.23
C ASP A 168 -20.80 -1.25 3.91
N GLY A 169 -21.59 -0.82 2.93
CA GLY A 169 -21.07 -0.37 1.65
C GLY A 169 -20.30 0.96 1.73
N ASP A 170 -20.59 1.80 2.73
CA ASP A 170 -20.02 3.14 2.84
C ASP A 170 -18.55 3.12 3.26
N ASP A 171 -18.19 2.13 4.06
CA ASP A 171 -16.82 1.88 4.54
C ASP A 171 -15.99 0.99 3.60
N GLY A 172 -16.57 0.55 2.48
CA GLY A 172 -15.84 -0.25 1.49
C GLY A 172 -14.83 0.58 0.69
N THR A 173 -13.63 0.05 0.47
CA THR A 173 -12.58 0.78 -0.27
C THR A 173 -12.98 1.01 -1.73
N TYR A 174 -12.66 2.20 -2.26
CA TYR A 174 -12.88 2.54 -3.67
C TYR A 174 -11.79 2.00 -4.60
N THR A 175 -10.58 1.77 -4.09
CA THR A 175 -9.45 1.37 -4.95
C THR A 175 -9.28 -0.13 -5.08
N GLY A 176 -9.97 -0.93 -4.25
CA GLY A 176 -9.78 -2.37 -4.16
C GLY A 176 -8.59 -2.79 -3.29
N TYR A 177 -7.96 -1.86 -2.58
CA TYR A 177 -6.81 -2.09 -1.69
C TYR A 177 -7.02 -1.43 -0.32
N THR A 178 -6.38 -1.96 0.71
CA THR A 178 -6.14 -1.23 1.98
C THR A 178 -4.68 -1.37 2.42
N PHE A 179 -4.18 -0.46 3.26
CA PHE A 179 -2.85 -0.59 3.86
C PHE A 179 -2.86 -1.69 4.92
N LYS A 180 -1.94 -2.64 4.79
CA LYS A 180 -1.69 -3.70 5.76
C LYS A 180 -0.66 -3.31 6.82
N LYS A 181 0.32 -2.47 6.47
CA LYS A 181 1.33 -1.94 7.42
C LYS A 181 0.63 -1.26 8.59
N TYR A 182 1.13 -1.48 9.80
CA TYR A 182 0.60 -1.01 11.09
C TYR A 182 -0.76 -1.57 11.52
N MET A 183 -1.43 -2.38 10.69
CA MET A 183 -2.53 -3.22 11.16
C MET A 183 -2.00 -4.52 11.79
N ASP A 184 -2.84 -5.17 12.59
CA ASP A 184 -2.56 -6.46 13.23
C ASP A 184 -3.66 -7.48 12.88
N ASP A 185 -3.29 -8.61 12.28
CA ASP A 185 -4.19 -9.71 11.93
C ASP A 185 -4.79 -10.45 13.15
N LYS A 186 -4.42 -10.05 14.38
CA LYS A 186 -4.98 -10.56 15.64
C LYS A 186 -5.91 -9.57 16.34
N VAL A 187 -6.13 -8.39 15.78
CA VAL A 187 -6.95 -7.31 16.37
C VAL A 187 -8.23 -7.14 15.55
N TYR A 188 -9.40 -7.30 16.17
CA TYR A 188 -10.69 -7.15 15.50
C TYR A 188 -11.04 -5.72 15.11
N GLY A 189 -10.33 -4.72 15.63
CA GLY A 189 -10.45 -3.32 15.19
C GLY A 189 -11.85 -2.75 15.39
N THR A 190 -12.30 -2.67 16.64
CA THR A 190 -13.57 -2.02 17.02
C THR A 190 -13.29 -0.83 17.92
N GLU A 191 -14.30 0.00 18.21
CA GLU A 191 -14.19 1.13 19.15
C GLU A 191 -13.67 0.74 20.55
N THR A 192 -13.81 -0.55 20.91
CA THR A 192 -13.36 -1.11 22.19
C THR A 192 -12.17 -2.06 22.05
N ASN A 193 -11.80 -2.43 20.82
CA ASN A 193 -10.70 -3.34 20.52
C ASN A 193 -9.67 -2.66 19.62
N ASN A 194 -8.80 -1.90 20.29
CA ASN A 194 -7.73 -1.12 19.66
C ASN A 194 -6.43 -1.91 19.55
N ASN A 195 -5.63 -1.53 18.56
CA ASN A 195 -4.24 -1.91 18.41
C ASN A 195 -3.41 -1.47 19.64
N ASP A 196 -2.25 -2.10 19.81
CA ASP A 196 -1.22 -1.69 20.78
C ASP A 196 0.19 -1.69 20.18
N ASN A 197 0.31 -1.87 18.86
CA ASN A 197 1.58 -1.67 18.17
C ASN A 197 2.01 -0.20 18.23
N ALA A 198 3.32 0.01 18.30
CA ALA A 198 3.93 1.32 18.28
C ALA A 198 3.86 1.94 16.88
N TRP A 199 3.78 3.26 16.82
CA TRP A 199 3.99 4.04 15.61
C TRP A 199 5.46 4.45 15.52
N LEU A 200 6.11 4.16 14.39
CA LEU A 200 7.54 4.42 14.21
C LEU A 200 7.69 5.74 13.44
N GLU A 201 8.25 6.76 14.08
CA GLU A 201 8.42 8.08 13.48
C GLU A 201 9.76 8.21 12.74
N PHE A 202 10.81 7.58 13.27
CA PHE A 202 12.14 7.62 12.68
C PHE A 202 12.87 6.30 12.89
N ARG A 203 13.40 5.76 11.80
CA ARG A 203 14.04 4.44 11.78
C ARG A 203 15.28 4.41 10.93
N TYR A 204 16.15 3.44 11.19
CA TYR A 204 17.51 3.39 10.65
C TYR A 204 17.55 3.30 9.13
N ALA A 205 16.56 2.67 8.47
CA ALA A 205 16.44 2.70 7.02
C ALA A 205 16.38 4.14 6.46
N GLU A 206 15.76 5.07 7.19
CA GLU A 206 15.69 6.47 6.78
C GLU A 206 17.05 7.15 6.91
N VAL A 207 17.84 6.86 7.94
CA VAL A 207 19.22 7.34 8.07
C VAL A 207 20.05 6.91 6.87
N LEU A 208 19.95 5.63 6.47
CA LEU A 208 20.70 5.11 5.33
C LEU A 208 20.29 5.80 4.01
N LEU A 209 18.99 5.98 3.78
CA LEU A 209 18.51 6.62 2.56
C LEU A 209 18.72 8.14 2.55
N ASN A 210 18.67 8.81 3.70
CA ASN A 210 19.03 10.22 3.83
C ASN A 210 20.53 10.42 3.54
N TYR A 211 21.40 9.53 4.05
CA TYR A 211 22.83 9.58 3.77
C TYR A 211 23.14 9.28 2.31
N ALA A 212 22.50 8.25 1.73
CA ALA A 212 22.63 7.95 0.30
C ALA A 212 22.23 9.15 -0.57
N GLU A 213 21.15 9.86 -0.21
CA GLU A 213 20.73 11.07 -0.91
C GLU A 213 21.77 12.18 -0.85
N ALA A 214 22.36 12.43 0.32
CA ALA A 214 23.45 13.39 0.47
C ALA A 214 24.68 13.00 -0.35
N CYS A 215 25.07 11.72 -0.34
CA CYS A 215 26.16 11.20 -1.16
C CYS A 215 25.91 11.42 -2.65
N ILE A 216 24.68 11.20 -3.16
CA ILE A 216 24.35 11.50 -4.57
C ILE A 216 24.56 12.99 -4.87
N ALA A 217 24.14 13.89 -3.98
CA ALA A 217 24.31 15.33 -4.16
C ALA A 217 25.79 15.77 -4.17
N LEU A 218 26.66 15.02 -3.47
CA LEU A 218 28.11 15.23 -3.42
C LEU A 218 28.88 14.48 -4.53
N GLY A 219 28.21 13.65 -5.33
CA GLY A 219 28.84 12.81 -6.36
C GLY A 219 29.51 11.53 -5.82
N GLU A 220 29.27 11.17 -4.56
CA GLU A 220 29.79 9.97 -3.89
C GLU A 220 28.98 8.72 -4.26
N ASN A 221 28.91 8.43 -5.56
CA ASN A 221 28.00 7.44 -6.14
C ASN A 221 28.19 6.00 -5.62
N THR A 222 29.44 5.59 -5.37
CA THR A 222 29.73 4.25 -4.81
C THR A 222 29.15 4.12 -3.41
N THR A 223 29.32 5.14 -2.57
CA THR A 223 28.79 5.18 -1.20
C THR A 223 27.26 5.16 -1.22
N ALA A 224 26.63 5.97 -2.08
CA ALA A 224 25.18 5.99 -2.24
C ALA A 224 24.62 4.64 -2.67
N THR A 225 25.25 3.97 -3.65
CA THR A 225 24.87 2.64 -4.12
C THR A 225 24.81 1.64 -2.97
N THR A 226 25.86 1.60 -2.14
CA THR A 226 25.96 0.70 -0.99
C THR A 226 24.76 0.85 -0.06
N TYR A 227 24.44 2.08 0.36
CA TYR A 227 23.37 2.31 1.33
C TYR A 227 21.95 2.11 0.78
N ILE A 228 21.74 2.39 -0.50
CA ILE A 228 20.48 2.04 -1.18
C ILE A 228 20.31 0.52 -1.22
N ASN A 229 21.35 -0.20 -1.64
CA ASN A 229 21.30 -1.65 -1.74
C ASN A 229 21.18 -2.34 -0.37
N MET A 230 21.73 -1.77 0.72
CA MET A 230 21.49 -2.30 2.07
C MET A 230 20.00 -2.41 2.43
N VAL A 231 19.21 -1.37 2.16
CA VAL A 231 17.75 -1.38 2.41
C VAL A 231 17.05 -2.36 1.49
N ARG A 232 17.46 -2.37 0.23
CA ARG A 232 16.87 -3.19 -0.83
C ARG A 232 17.12 -4.69 -0.61
N ASN A 233 18.34 -5.09 -0.29
CA ASN A 233 18.72 -6.49 -0.10
C ASN A 233 18.08 -7.12 1.15
N ARG A 234 17.85 -6.34 2.23
CA ARG A 234 17.08 -6.81 3.38
C ARG A 234 15.67 -7.24 2.99
N SER A 235 15.10 -6.63 1.95
CA SER A 235 13.79 -6.98 1.39
C SER A 235 13.86 -8.13 0.36
N ALA A 236 14.95 -8.93 0.36
CA ALA A 236 15.23 -10.00 -0.60
C ALA A 236 15.18 -9.58 -2.07
N LEU A 237 15.49 -8.32 -2.37
CA LEU A 237 15.65 -7.82 -3.73
C LEU A 237 17.11 -7.76 -4.15
N PRO A 238 17.41 -8.01 -5.45
CA PRO A 238 18.75 -7.80 -5.97
C PRO A 238 19.09 -6.31 -5.96
N ASP A 239 20.38 -6.01 -6.08
CA ASP A 239 20.88 -4.65 -6.23
C ASP A 239 20.14 -3.89 -7.34
N PHE A 240 19.90 -2.60 -7.08
CA PHE A 240 19.16 -1.79 -8.04
C PHE A 240 19.95 -1.61 -9.34
N THR A 241 19.24 -1.62 -10.47
CA THR A 241 19.81 -1.34 -11.79
C THR A 241 19.22 -0.04 -12.36
N GLY A 242 20.07 0.86 -12.86
CA GLY A 242 19.66 2.15 -13.42
C GLY A 242 20.32 3.34 -12.72
N THR A 243 19.68 4.51 -12.80
CA THR A 243 20.25 5.75 -12.22
C THR A 243 20.06 5.78 -10.70
N LEU A 244 21.06 6.30 -9.97
CA LEU A 244 21.00 6.39 -8.51
C LEU A 244 19.84 7.25 -8.00
N THR A 245 19.51 8.34 -8.70
CA THR A 245 18.35 9.16 -8.34
C THR A 245 17.05 8.38 -8.46
N LYS A 246 16.88 7.55 -9.49
CA LYS A 246 15.71 6.68 -9.62
C LYS A 246 15.71 5.61 -8.52
N ALA A 247 16.86 4.99 -8.26
CA ALA A 247 17.05 3.99 -7.22
C ALA A 247 16.63 4.53 -5.84
N LEU A 248 17.17 5.68 -5.44
CA LEU A 248 16.85 6.32 -4.18
C LEU A 248 15.37 6.67 -4.07
N ARG A 249 14.81 7.33 -5.09
CA ARG A 249 13.39 7.76 -5.08
C ARG A 249 12.44 6.56 -5.05
N TYR A 250 12.79 5.48 -5.72
CA TYR A 250 12.07 4.21 -5.67
C TYR A 250 12.13 3.62 -4.26
N GLU A 251 13.34 3.44 -3.74
CA GLU A 251 13.54 2.74 -2.48
C GLU A 251 12.87 3.51 -1.33
N ARG A 252 12.98 4.84 -1.29
CA ARG A 252 12.24 5.67 -0.33
C ARG A 252 10.72 5.57 -0.48
N ARG A 253 10.21 5.50 -1.71
CA ARG A 253 8.76 5.42 -1.97
C ARG A 253 8.18 4.11 -1.43
N ILE A 254 8.87 2.99 -1.64
CA ILE A 254 8.40 1.67 -1.27
C ILE A 254 8.69 1.37 0.20
N GLU A 255 9.88 1.70 0.68
CA GLU A 255 10.28 1.44 2.05
C GLU A 255 9.39 2.18 3.07
N PHE A 256 9.03 3.44 2.78
CA PHE A 256 8.24 4.30 3.67
C PHE A 256 6.77 4.42 3.25
N VAL A 257 6.22 3.40 2.59
CA VAL A 257 4.78 3.36 2.32
C VAL A 257 4.04 3.47 3.64
N TYR A 258 3.11 4.42 3.71
CA TYR A 258 2.23 4.65 4.86
C TYR A 258 2.95 5.07 6.16
N GLU A 259 4.08 5.78 6.02
CA GLU A 259 4.87 6.34 7.12
C GLU A 259 5.03 7.88 7.02
N ASP A 260 4.04 8.58 6.43
CA ASP A 260 4.01 10.05 6.26
C ASP A 260 5.18 10.71 5.50
N VAL A 261 6.08 9.94 4.88
CA VAL A 261 7.24 10.50 4.14
C VAL A 261 6.88 11.06 2.76
N ARG A 262 5.99 10.39 2.01
CA ARG A 262 5.82 10.62 0.56
C ARG A 262 5.35 12.04 0.22
N PHE A 263 4.51 12.63 1.08
CA PHE A 263 3.99 13.98 0.91
C PHE A 263 5.12 15.02 0.89
N TYR A 264 6.12 14.86 1.76
CA TYR A 264 7.26 15.76 1.87
C TYR A 264 8.31 15.48 0.80
N ASP A 265 8.58 14.21 0.49
CA ASP A 265 9.51 13.78 -0.57
C ASP A 265 9.12 14.38 -1.93
N ILE A 266 7.83 14.33 -2.30
CA ILE A 266 7.34 14.93 -3.56
C ILE A 266 7.60 16.45 -3.60
N ARG A 267 7.42 17.13 -2.46
CA ARG A 267 7.55 18.60 -2.37
C ARG A 267 9.00 19.05 -2.43
N ARG A 268 9.87 18.46 -1.61
CA ARG A 268 11.28 18.85 -1.52
C ARG A 268 12.05 18.54 -2.81
N TRP A 269 11.67 17.47 -3.51
CA TRP A 269 12.20 17.16 -4.84
C TRP A 269 11.55 17.95 -5.98
N LYS A 270 10.47 18.70 -5.70
CA LYS A 270 9.70 19.46 -6.69
C LYS A 270 9.22 18.62 -7.87
N ILE A 271 8.71 17.42 -7.59
CA ILE A 271 8.26 16.45 -8.60
C ILE A 271 6.74 16.27 -8.62
N LEU A 272 5.97 17.27 -8.19
CA LEU A 272 4.52 17.17 -8.13
C LEU A 272 3.91 16.94 -9.52
N ASN A 273 4.44 17.62 -10.55
CA ASN A 273 4.04 17.44 -11.94
C ASN A 273 4.36 16.05 -12.51
N GLU A 274 5.35 15.35 -11.95
CA GLU A 274 5.71 13.98 -12.34
C GLU A 274 4.90 12.92 -11.59
N THR A 275 4.32 13.27 -10.43
CA THR A 275 3.77 12.30 -9.47
C THR A 275 2.29 12.48 -9.16
N LEU A 276 1.72 13.65 -9.42
CA LEU A 276 0.29 13.90 -9.27
C LEU A 276 -0.45 13.28 -10.46
N THR A 277 -0.99 12.10 -10.24
CA THR A 277 -1.86 11.40 -11.17
C THR A 277 -3.24 11.20 -10.54
N ASP A 278 -4.25 11.04 -11.39
CA ASP A 278 -5.57 10.59 -10.96
C ASP A 278 -5.48 9.31 -10.12
N ALA A 279 -6.35 9.22 -9.11
CA ALA A 279 -6.44 8.03 -8.29
C ALA A 279 -7.10 6.93 -9.10
N LYS A 280 -6.46 5.77 -9.15
CA LYS A 280 -6.98 4.58 -9.80
C LYS A 280 -7.17 3.45 -8.79
N GLY A 281 -8.08 2.55 -9.11
CA GLY A 281 -8.38 1.34 -8.37
C GLY A 281 -8.42 0.12 -9.29
N VAL A 282 -8.84 -1.00 -8.73
CA VAL A 282 -9.08 -2.25 -9.47
C VAL A 282 -10.46 -2.81 -9.14
N ASP A 283 -11.22 -3.12 -10.19
CA ASP A 283 -12.41 -3.96 -10.12
C ASP A 283 -12.05 -5.39 -10.52
N ILE A 284 -12.55 -6.36 -9.76
CA ILE A 284 -12.24 -7.77 -9.96
C ILE A 284 -13.54 -8.53 -10.16
N ILE A 285 -13.64 -9.18 -11.31
CA ILE A 285 -14.79 -10.00 -11.67
C ILE A 285 -14.30 -11.42 -11.92
N GLU A 286 -14.91 -12.38 -11.25
CA GLU A 286 -14.75 -13.81 -11.51
C GLU A 286 -16.02 -14.30 -12.21
N THR A 287 -15.88 -14.85 -13.41
CA THR A 287 -16.99 -15.34 -14.21
C THR A 287 -16.91 -16.85 -14.33
N LYS A 288 -17.92 -17.55 -13.83
CA LYS A 288 -18.16 -18.96 -14.09
C LYS A 288 -19.12 -19.11 -15.27
N ASN A 289 -18.63 -19.63 -16.38
CA ASN A 289 -19.44 -19.91 -17.56
C ASN A 289 -19.85 -21.40 -17.54
N LEU A 290 -21.14 -21.67 -17.37
CA LEU A 290 -21.69 -23.03 -17.33
C LEU A 290 -21.77 -23.69 -18.71
N ASP A 291 -21.77 -22.90 -19.79
CA ASP A 291 -21.90 -23.42 -21.17
C ASP A 291 -20.63 -24.17 -21.60
N ASN A 292 -19.47 -23.77 -21.09
CA ASN A 292 -18.17 -24.40 -21.36
C ASN A 292 -17.39 -24.80 -20.10
N ASN A 293 -18.03 -24.72 -18.93
CA ASN A 293 -17.47 -25.04 -17.61
C ASN A 293 -16.13 -24.35 -17.30
N THR A 294 -15.97 -23.08 -17.72
CA THR A 294 -14.76 -22.30 -17.45
C THR A 294 -14.96 -21.32 -16.30
N VAL A 295 -13.89 -21.02 -15.57
CA VAL A 295 -13.83 -19.92 -14.61
C VAL A 295 -12.71 -18.98 -15.03
N THR A 296 -13.04 -17.71 -15.21
CA THR A 296 -12.07 -16.67 -15.56
C THR A 296 -12.14 -15.55 -14.55
N THR A 297 -11.00 -14.92 -14.27
CA THR A 297 -10.93 -13.74 -13.42
C THR A 297 -10.32 -12.61 -14.22
N THR A 298 -10.92 -11.43 -14.15
CA THR A 298 -10.43 -10.22 -14.81
C THR A 298 -10.18 -9.12 -13.78
N TRP A 299 -9.05 -8.43 -13.93
CA TRP A 299 -8.68 -7.27 -13.14
C TRP A 299 -8.75 -6.04 -14.04
N ARG A 300 -9.69 -5.14 -13.77
CA ARG A 300 -9.89 -3.92 -14.55
C ARG A 300 -9.45 -2.71 -13.75
N GLN A 301 -8.51 -1.94 -14.28
CA GLN A 301 -8.15 -0.65 -13.72
C GLN A 301 -9.31 0.32 -13.90
N ILE A 302 -9.72 0.96 -12.80
CA ILE A 302 -10.80 1.94 -12.79
C ILE A 302 -10.28 3.30 -12.30
N GLN A 303 -10.89 4.38 -12.78
CA GLN A 303 -10.64 5.72 -12.23
C GLN A 303 -11.51 5.93 -11.01
N VAL A 304 -10.88 6.25 -9.88
CA VAL A 304 -11.54 6.46 -8.58
C VAL A 304 -11.71 7.95 -8.29
N GLN A 305 -10.72 8.77 -8.64
CA GLN A 305 -10.76 10.21 -8.39
C GLN A 305 -9.93 10.95 -9.44
N THR A 306 -10.52 11.96 -10.06
CA THR A 306 -9.78 12.95 -10.85
C THR A 306 -9.15 13.97 -9.90
N ARG A 307 -7.83 14.13 -9.94
CA ARG A 307 -7.07 15.00 -9.02
C ARG A 307 -6.62 16.31 -9.65
N GLY A 308 -6.83 16.47 -10.95
CA GLY A 308 -6.51 17.70 -11.68
C GLY A 308 -5.01 17.89 -11.91
N SER A 309 -4.65 19.08 -12.38
CA SER A 309 -3.27 19.42 -12.73
C SER A 309 -2.46 19.85 -11.50
N SER A 310 -1.15 19.60 -11.56
CA SER A 310 -0.22 20.14 -10.59
C SER A 310 -0.11 21.66 -10.74
N ASP A 311 -0.36 22.41 -9.67
CA ASP A 311 -0.07 23.84 -9.56
C ASP A 311 1.14 24.04 -8.62
N LYS A 312 2.04 24.97 -8.97
CA LYS A 312 3.21 25.30 -8.14
C LYS A 312 2.83 25.79 -6.74
N LYS A 313 1.63 26.36 -6.55
CA LYS A 313 1.16 26.75 -5.20
C LYS A 313 1.06 25.56 -4.26
N LEU A 314 0.80 24.35 -4.77
CA LEU A 314 0.62 23.12 -3.98
C LEU A 314 1.92 22.63 -3.29
N TYR A 315 3.07 23.23 -3.60
CA TYR A 315 4.29 23.05 -2.82
C TYR A 315 4.20 23.66 -1.42
N TRP A 316 3.28 24.59 -1.20
CA TRP A 316 3.02 25.25 0.07
C TRP A 316 1.65 24.87 0.62
N VAL A 317 1.53 24.85 1.95
CA VAL A 317 0.25 24.74 2.66
C VAL A 317 -0.24 26.15 2.95
N PRO A 318 -1.49 26.53 2.61
CA PRO A 318 -1.97 27.88 2.87
C PRO A 318 -1.98 28.20 4.37
N ILE A 319 -1.63 29.43 4.71
CA ILE A 319 -1.86 29.96 6.06
C ILE A 319 -3.37 30.12 6.22
N PRO A 320 -3.99 29.62 7.32
CA PRO A 320 -5.42 29.79 7.54
C PRO A 320 -5.82 31.27 7.53
N ILE A 321 -6.94 31.60 6.87
CA ILE A 321 -7.38 32.99 6.69
C ILE A 321 -7.60 33.72 8.02
N ASP A 322 -8.04 33.00 9.05
CA ASP A 322 -8.24 33.55 10.39
C ASP A 322 -6.92 34.02 11.03
N GLU A 323 -5.80 33.34 10.75
CA GLU A 323 -4.48 33.74 11.25
C GLU A 323 -3.98 34.99 10.53
N LEU A 324 -4.22 35.12 9.22
CA LEU A 324 -3.91 36.34 8.47
C LEU A 324 -4.72 37.55 8.97
N ASN A 325 -6.00 37.33 9.31
CA ASN A 325 -6.86 38.37 9.87
C ASN A 325 -6.39 38.82 11.26
N ARG A 326 -5.85 37.92 12.08
CA ARG A 326 -5.33 38.21 13.42
C ARG A 326 -3.97 38.90 13.40
N ALA A 327 -3.11 38.55 12.44
CA ALA A 327 -1.77 39.08 12.31
C ALA A 327 -1.55 39.65 10.89
N PRO A 328 -1.97 40.91 10.63
CA PRO A 328 -1.89 41.53 9.31
C PRO A 328 -0.47 41.65 8.72
N GLN A 329 0.57 41.46 9.55
CA GLN A 329 1.96 41.40 9.12
C GLN A 329 2.35 40.05 8.47
N LEU A 330 1.52 39.02 8.60
CA LEU A 330 1.74 37.74 7.92
C LEU A 330 1.42 37.87 6.44
N VAL A 331 2.33 37.38 5.60
CA VAL A 331 2.14 37.30 4.15
C VAL A 331 1.77 35.88 3.78
N GLN A 332 0.74 35.71 2.95
CA GLN A 332 0.29 34.40 2.48
C GLN A 332 1.37 33.71 1.64
N ASN A 333 1.35 32.37 1.65
CA ASN A 333 2.18 31.56 0.78
C ASN A 333 1.86 31.80 -0.71
N PRO A 334 2.85 31.68 -1.62
CA PRO A 334 2.66 32.00 -3.03
C PRO A 334 1.50 31.23 -3.70
N GLY A 335 0.54 31.97 -4.26
CA GLY A 335 -0.57 31.44 -5.06
C GLY A 335 -1.87 31.13 -4.31
N TYR A 336 -1.95 31.44 -3.01
CA TYR A 336 -3.16 31.31 -2.18
C TYR A 336 -3.76 32.64 -1.77
#